data_AF-A0A4Y2SRR6-F1
#
_entry.id   AF-A0A4Y2SRR6-F1
#
_cell.length_a   1.000
_cell.length_b   1.000
_cell.length_c   1.000
_cell.angle_alpha   90.00
_cell.angle_beta   90.00
_cell.angle_gamma   90.00
#
_symmetry.space_group_name_H-M   'P 1'
#
loop_
_entity.id
_entity.type
_entity.pdbx_description
1 polymer ?
#
loop_
_entity_poly.entity_id
_entity_poly.type
_entity_poly.pdbx_seq_one_letter_code
_entity_poly.pdbx_strand_id
1 'polypeptide(L)'
;MGKVADLSEFDRGQIVMTRRLGTSITETARLVGCSRSAVISIHTKCINDGDTSSRRQCVSRTRVIKEKGRRRLSRLVKQNRRSADSPIQRRSKHKCFGTHS
;
A
#
# COMPACT_ATOMS: atom_id res chain seq x y z
N MET A 1 15.86 -23.45 -11.34
CA MET A 1 15.82 -21.97 -11.31
C MET A 1 14.45 -21.53 -11.80
N GLY A 2 13.70 -20.75 -11.02
CA GLY A 2 12.32 -20.35 -11.36
C GLY A 2 12.27 -19.61 -12.69
N LYS A 3 11.28 -19.93 -13.53
CA LYS A 3 11.06 -19.26 -14.80
C LYS A 3 10.60 -17.83 -14.52
N VAL A 4 10.87 -16.89 -15.44
CA VAL A 4 10.34 -15.51 -15.32
C VAL A 4 8.82 -15.51 -15.15
N ALA A 5 8.14 -16.49 -15.77
CA ALA A 5 6.71 -16.74 -15.61
C ALA A 5 6.29 -16.99 -14.15
N ASP A 6 7.14 -17.60 -13.34
CA ASP A 6 6.86 -17.99 -11.96
C ASP A 6 7.00 -16.81 -10.99
N LEU A 7 7.57 -15.68 -11.43
CA LEU A 7 7.68 -14.47 -10.60
C LEU A 7 6.34 -13.79 -10.48
N SER A 8 5.97 -13.46 -9.23
CA SER A 8 4.75 -12.71 -8.95
C SER A 8 4.79 -11.32 -9.57
N GLU A 9 3.61 -10.73 -9.82
CA GLU A 9 3.52 -9.35 -10.32
C GLU A 9 4.19 -8.35 -9.36
N PHE A 10 4.13 -8.63 -8.05
CA PHE A 10 4.84 -7.85 -7.04
C PHE A 10 6.36 -7.95 -7.20
N ASP A 11 6.92 -9.15 -7.37
CA ASP A 11 8.36 -9.35 -7.56
C ASP A 11 8.86 -8.69 -8.85
N ARG A 12 8.08 -8.79 -9.92
CA ARG A 12 8.34 -8.08 -11.19
C ARG A 12 8.32 -6.56 -10.98
N GLY A 13 7.36 -6.05 -10.22
CA GLY A 13 7.29 -4.64 -9.82
C GLY A 13 8.50 -4.20 -9.00
N GLN A 14 8.94 -5.00 -8.03
CA GLN A 14 10.16 -4.73 -7.26
C GLN A 14 11.39 -4.65 -8.17
N ILE A 15 11.55 -5.58 -9.11
CA ILE A 15 12.66 -5.58 -10.07
C ILE A 15 12.68 -4.30 -10.91
N VAL A 16 11.52 -3.87 -11.42
CA VAL A 16 11.43 -2.62 -12.21
C VAL A 16 11.75 -1.40 -11.35
N MET A 17 11.20 -1.33 -10.13
CA MET A 17 11.43 -0.21 -9.22
C MET A 17 12.91 -0.09 -8.81
N THR A 18 13.55 -1.17 -8.34
CA THR A 18 14.95 -1.13 -7.90
C THR A 18 15.89 -0.78 -9.04
N ARG A 19 15.62 -1.28 -10.25
CA ARG A 19 16.39 -0.93 -11.46
C ARG A 19 16.24 0.54 -11.86
N ARG A 20 15.04 1.11 -11.74
CA ARG A 20 14.82 2.56 -11.94
C ARG A 20 15.55 3.41 -10.90
N LEU A 21 15.70 2.90 -9.68
CA LEU A 21 16.46 3.55 -8.60
C LEU A 21 17.99 3.38 -8.74
N GLY A 22 18.49 2.78 -9.83
CA GLY A 22 19.92 2.63 -10.08
C GLY A 22 20.59 1.45 -9.37
N THR A 23 19.81 0.58 -8.72
CA THR A 23 20.32 -0.60 -8.00
C THR A 23 20.97 -1.60 -8.98
N SER A 24 22.08 -2.23 -8.59
CA SER A 24 22.78 -3.18 -9.46
C SER A 24 21.96 -4.44 -9.76
N ILE A 25 22.28 -5.13 -10.87
CA ILE A 25 21.57 -6.37 -11.27
C ILE A 25 21.76 -7.46 -10.22
N THR A 26 22.98 -7.64 -9.71
CA THR A 26 23.30 -8.67 -8.71
C THR A 26 22.59 -8.39 -7.39
N GLU A 27 22.54 -7.14 -6.96
CA GLU A 27 21.85 -6.75 -5.73
C GLU A 27 20.33 -6.92 -5.86
N THR A 28 19.75 -6.53 -6.99
CA THR A 28 18.32 -6.77 -7.28
C THR A 28 17.99 -8.26 -7.27
N ALA A 29 18.84 -9.09 -7.88
CA ALA A 29 18.68 -10.54 -7.90
C ALA A 29 18.70 -11.13 -6.48
N ARG A 30 19.57 -10.63 -5.59
CA ARG A 30 19.63 -11.03 -4.18
C ARG A 30 18.40 -10.56 -3.40
N LEU A 31 17.97 -9.31 -3.58
CA LEU A 31 16.81 -8.72 -2.88
C LEU A 31 15.51 -9.49 -3.17
N VAL A 32 15.30 -9.85 -4.45
CA VAL A 32 14.08 -10.53 -4.89
C VAL A 32 14.21 -12.06 -4.79
N GLY A 33 15.43 -12.58 -4.59
CA GLY A 33 15.69 -14.03 -4.53
C GLY A 33 15.57 -14.71 -5.90
N CYS A 34 15.89 -14.02 -6.98
CA CYS A 34 15.78 -14.53 -8.35
C CYS A 34 17.13 -14.53 -9.08
N SER A 35 17.18 -15.08 -10.30
CA SER A 35 18.41 -15.11 -11.10
C SER A 35 18.70 -13.74 -11.73
N ARG A 36 19.98 -13.46 -11.98
CA ARG A 36 20.40 -12.24 -12.71
C ARG A 36 19.78 -12.17 -14.10
N SER A 37 19.59 -13.31 -14.77
CA SER A 37 18.93 -13.39 -16.08
C SER A 37 17.45 -13.03 -16.02
N ALA A 38 16.73 -13.40 -14.96
CA ALA A 38 15.34 -13.00 -14.77
C ALA A 38 15.20 -11.48 -14.59
N VAL A 39 16.10 -10.87 -13.82
CA VAL A 39 16.18 -9.40 -13.65
C VAL A 39 16.39 -8.71 -15.00
N ILE A 40 17.35 -9.18 -15.80
CA ILE A 40 17.62 -8.62 -17.14
C ILE A 40 16.39 -8.78 -18.04
N SER A 41 15.78 -9.96 -18.09
CA SER A 41 14.62 -10.23 -18.94
C SER A 41 13.40 -9.37 -18.58
N ILE A 42 13.16 -9.11 -17.29
CA ILE A 42 12.08 -8.23 -16.84
C ILE A 42 12.39 -6.77 -17.16
N HIS A 43 13.63 -6.34 -16.95
CA HIS A 43 14.06 -4.98 -17.23
C HIS A 43 13.96 -4.65 -18.73
N THR A 44 14.40 -5.56 -19.60
CA THR A 44 14.30 -5.37 -21.06
C THR A 44 12.85 -5.38 -21.53
N LYS A 45 12.01 -6.30 -21.02
CA LYS A 45 10.57 -6.29 -21.29
C LYS A 45 9.91 -4.98 -20.86
N CYS A 46 10.24 -4.45 -19.67
CA CYS A 46 9.68 -3.19 -19.18
C CYS A 46 10.01 -1.98 -20.07
N ILE A 47 11.20 -1.95 -20.69
CA ILE A 47 11.58 -0.89 -21.64
C ILE A 47 10.80 -1.03 -22.94
N ASN A 48 10.64 -2.25 -23.44
CA ASN A 48 9.98 -2.52 -24.72
C ASN A 48 8.45 -2.37 -24.64
N ASP A 49 7.84 -2.85 -23.55
CA ASP A 49 6.38 -2.93 -23.39
C ASP A 49 5.77 -1.63 -22.82
N GLY A 50 6.59 -0.61 -22.55
CA GLY A 50 6.16 0.72 -22.11
C GLY A 50 5.25 0.72 -20.87
N ASP A 51 5.83 0.53 -19.68
CA ASP A 51 5.19 0.64 -18.34
C ASP A 51 3.71 0.19 -18.23
N THR A 52 3.36 -0.90 -18.93
CA THR A 52 1.99 -1.44 -18.99
C THR A 52 1.55 -2.13 -17.69
N SER A 53 2.37 -2.11 -16.64
CA SER A 53 1.99 -2.58 -15.30
C SER A 53 1.17 -1.56 -14.49
N SER A 54 0.72 -0.47 -15.12
CA SER A 54 -0.18 0.52 -14.49
C SER A 54 -1.52 -0.05 -14.01
N ARG A 55 -1.80 -1.34 -14.25
CA ARG A 55 -2.80 -2.10 -13.51
C ARG A 55 -2.38 -2.13 -12.04
N ARG A 56 -2.78 -1.07 -11.33
CA ARG A 56 -2.95 -1.04 -9.88
C ARG A 56 -3.97 -2.11 -9.50
N GLN A 57 -3.65 -3.38 -9.67
CA GLN A 57 -4.17 -4.40 -8.78
C GLN A 57 -3.51 -4.08 -7.48
N CYS A 58 -4.23 -3.27 -6.71
CA CYS A 58 -4.01 -2.96 -5.32
C CYS A 58 -3.50 -4.25 -4.68
N VAL A 59 -2.18 -4.37 -4.55
CA VAL A 59 -1.53 -5.54 -3.95
C VAL A 59 -2.15 -5.59 -2.60
N SER A 60 -3.07 -6.55 -2.46
CA SER A 60 -4.15 -6.53 -1.48
C SER A 60 -3.60 -5.98 -0.18
N ARG A 61 -4.06 -4.79 0.25
CA ARG A 61 -3.64 -4.15 1.50
C ARG A 61 -3.48 -5.25 2.53
N THR A 62 -2.24 -5.56 2.90
CA THR A 62 -1.95 -6.71 3.75
C THR A 62 -2.78 -6.54 5.01
N ARG A 63 -3.80 -7.38 5.19
CA ARG A 63 -4.70 -7.28 6.34
C ARG A 63 -3.95 -7.83 7.55
N VAL A 64 -3.11 -6.99 8.15
CA VAL A 64 -2.47 -7.26 9.45
C VAL A 64 -3.54 -7.55 10.52
N ILE A 65 -4.72 -6.94 10.35
CA ILE A 65 -5.85 -7.06 11.26
C ILE A 65 -6.93 -7.97 10.66
N LYS A 66 -7.18 -9.12 11.29
CA LYS A 66 -8.34 -9.99 11.00
C LYS A 66 -9.66 -9.24 11.22
N GLU A 67 -10.74 -9.68 10.58
CA GLU A 67 -12.05 -9.00 10.63
C GLU A 67 -12.58 -8.77 12.07
N LYS A 68 -12.33 -9.72 12.98
CA LYS A 68 -12.64 -9.57 14.41
C LYS A 68 -11.91 -8.37 15.05
N GLY A 69 -10.65 -8.15 14.69
CA GLY A 69 -9.86 -7.00 15.13
C GLY A 69 -10.40 -5.68 14.58
N ARG A 70 -10.83 -5.65 13.31
CA ARG A 70 -11.47 -4.46 12.71
C ARG A 70 -12.75 -4.07 13.44
N ARG A 71 -13.59 -5.05 13.80
CA ARG A 71 -14.82 -4.80 14.58
C ARG A 71 -14.54 -4.27 15.98
N ARG A 72 -13.51 -4.79 16.67
CA ARG A 72 -13.10 -4.27 17.99
C ARG A 72 -12.59 -2.83 17.88
N LEU A 73 -11.72 -2.55 16.92
CA LEU A 73 -11.18 -1.21 16.69
C LEU A 73 -12.28 -0.20 16.34
N SER A 74 -13.22 -0.58 15.47
CA SER A 74 -14.36 0.28 15.13
C SER A 74 -15.21 0.64 16.35
N ARG A 75 -15.45 -0.31 17.26
CA ARG A 75 -16.16 -0.03 18.52
C ARG A 75 -15.38 0.90 19.44
N LEU A 76 -14.08 0.68 19.60
CA LEU A 76 -13.22 1.54 20.42
C LEU A 76 -13.18 2.97 19.89
N VAL A 77 -13.04 3.17 18.58
CA VAL A 77 -13.06 4.51 17.97
C VAL A 77 -14.41 5.20 18.20
N LYS A 78 -15.52 4.47 18.07
CA LYS A 78 -16.87 5.01 18.35
C LYS A 78 -17.06 5.37 19.82
N GLN A 79 -16.55 4.56 20.75
CA GLN A 79 -16.58 4.85 22.18
C GLN A 79 -15.71 6.07 22.50
N ASN A 80 -14.50 6.14 21.96
CA ASN A 80 -13.57 7.24 22.21
C ASN A 80 -14.10 8.57 21.67
N ARG A 81 -14.79 8.57 20.52
CA ARG A 81 -15.48 9.75 19.98
C ARG A 81 -16.61 10.24 20.90
N ARG A 82 -17.31 9.33 21.58
CA ARG A 82 -18.39 9.66 22.53
C ARG A 82 -17.87 10.12 23.88
N SER A 83 -16.71 9.64 24.32
CA SER A 83 -16.05 10.08 25.56
C SER A 83 -15.24 11.37 25.38
N ALA A 84 -14.80 11.67 24.16
CA ALA A 84 -14.05 12.89 23.84
C ALA A 84 -14.93 14.15 23.67
N ASP A 85 -16.26 14.05 23.84
CA ASP A 85 -17.13 15.22 23.99
C ASP A 85 -16.85 15.88 25.36
N SER A 86 -15.70 16.54 25.48
CA SER A 86 -15.43 17.42 26.62
C SER A 86 -16.50 18.51 26.69
N PRO A 87 -16.91 18.96 27.90
CA PRO A 87 -17.90 20.03 28.06
C PRO A 87 -17.55 21.32 27.29
N ILE A 88 -16.26 21.53 27.03
CA ILE A 88 -15.70 22.65 26.26
C ILE A 88 -16.18 22.61 24.79
N GLN A 89 -16.25 21.42 24.17
CA GLN A 89 -16.68 21.28 22.77
C GLN A 89 -18.20 21.39 22.58
N ARG A 90 -18.99 21.10 23.63
CA ARG A 90 -20.47 21.23 23.59
C ARG A 90 -20.95 22.68 23.59
N ARG A 91 -20.28 23.60 24.29
CA ARG A 91 -20.66 25.03 24.32
C ARG A 91 -20.48 25.73 22.97
N SER A 92 -19.54 25.27 22.14
CA SER A 92 -19.33 25.83 20.80
C SER A 92 -20.51 25.52 19.86
N LYS A 93 -21.08 24.31 19.91
CA LYS A 93 -22.18 23.92 19.00
C LYS A 93 -23.51 24.60 19.27
N HIS A 94 -23.78 25.02 20.51
CA HIS A 94 -24.99 25.80 20.84
C HIS A 94 -24.85 27.30 20.55
N LYS A 95 -23.63 27.83 20.36
CA LYS A 95 -23.42 29.24 20.00
C LYS A 95 -23.58 29.53 18.51
N CYS A 96 -23.50 28.52 17.65
CA CYS A 96 -23.54 28.72 16.19
C CYS A 96 -24.96 28.76 15.57
N PHE A 97 -26.03 28.59 16.36
CA PHE A 97 -27.42 28.65 15.87
C PHE A 97 -28.19 29.81 16.53
N GLY A 98 -27.55 30.97 16.66
CA GLY A 98 -28.26 32.21 17.00
C GLY A 98 -29.27 32.53 15.90
N THR A 99 -30.55 32.53 16.25
CA THR A 99 -31.65 32.94 15.39
C THR A 99 -31.47 34.40 15.01
N HIS A 100 -31.33 34.67 13.71
CA HIS A 100 -31.48 36.02 13.17
C HIS A 100 -32.96 36.41 13.21
N SER A 101 -33.28 37.52 13.88
CA SER A 101 -34.48 38.33 13.63
C SER A 101 -34.01 39.73 13.25
#